data_AF-A0AAV4M3E5-F1
#
_entry.id   AF-A0AAV4M3E5-F1
#
_cell.length_a   1.000
_cell.length_b   1.000
_cell.length_c   1.000
_cell.angle_alpha   90.00
_cell.angle_beta   90.00
_cell.angle_gamma   90.00
#
_symmetry.space_group_name_H-M   'P 1'
#
loop_
_entity.id
_entity.type
_entity.pdbx_description
1 polymer ?
#
loop_
_entity_poly.entity_id
_entity_poly.type
_entity_poly.pdbx_seq_one_letter_code
_entity_poly.pdbx_strand_id
1 'polypeptide(L)'
;MPVPTLYDTCIRKTIILFRSGVWNESKENPFSSLPSTIVDHLVKLTLSLKFRDLPNHKSLYLLLGSHRLNRLDLSCFRLYKEKIRHPF
;
A
#
# COMPACT_ATOMS: atom_id res chain seq x y z
N MET A 1 15.40 -15.40 -18.08
CA MET A 1 14.39 -14.60 -17.35
C MET A 1 14.06 -13.39 -18.21
N PRO A 2 12.79 -13.00 -18.37
CA PRO A 2 12.45 -11.79 -19.12
C PRO A 2 13.06 -10.56 -18.45
N VAL A 3 13.56 -9.62 -19.26
CA VAL A 3 14.10 -8.35 -18.77
C VAL A 3 12.94 -7.54 -18.18
N PRO A 4 13.03 -7.06 -16.93
CA PRO A 4 11.97 -6.26 -16.33
C PRO A 4 11.80 -4.95 -17.10
N THR A 5 10.55 -4.52 -17.28
CA THR A 5 10.29 -3.22 -17.89
C THR A 5 10.80 -2.09 -16.99
N LEU A 6 10.96 -0.90 -17.58
CA LEU A 6 11.27 0.30 -16.79
C LEU A 6 10.20 0.53 -15.72
N TYR A 7 8.93 0.34 -16.08
CA TYR A 7 7.81 0.46 -15.16
C TYR A 7 7.93 -0.49 -13.97
N ASP A 8 8.17 -1.78 -14.21
CA ASP A 8 8.33 -2.77 -13.14
C ASP A 8 9.51 -2.42 -12.22
N THR A 9 10.60 -1.92 -12.82
CA THR A 9 11.79 -1.51 -12.09
C THR A 9 11.52 -0.30 -11.21
N CYS A 10 10.83 0.72 -11.72
CA CYS A 10 10.42 1.90 -10.97
C CYS A 10 9.48 1.53 -9.82
N ILE A 11 8.44 0.73 -10.08
CA ILE A 11 7.49 0.30 -9.05
C ILE A 11 8.18 -0.46 -7.91
N ARG A 12 9.08 -1.40 -8.24
CA ARG A 12 9.85 -2.14 -7.21
C ARG A 12 10.71 -1.21 -6.36
N LYS A 13 11.42 -0.26 -6.99
CA LYS A 13 12.22 0.73 -6.25
C LYS A 13 11.36 1.62 -5.37
N THR A 14 10.19 2.06 -5.86
CA THR A 14 9.24 2.84 -5.07
C THR A 14 8.77 2.07 -3.85
N ILE A 15 8.46 0.78 -3.98
CA ILE A 15 8.07 -0.06 -2.82
C ILE A 15 9.21 -0.16 -1.80
N ILE A 16 10.46 -0.30 -2.25
CA ILE A 16 11.62 -0.36 -1.34
C ILE A 16 11.74 0.96 -0.54
N LEU A 17 11.66 2.10 -1.21
CA LEU A 17 11.69 3.42 -0.59
C LEU A 17 10.48 3.67 0.32
N PHE A 18 9.33 3.16 -0.08
CA PHE A 18 8.08 3.26 0.69
C PHE A 18 8.19 2.50 2.02
N ARG A 19 8.79 1.31 1.97
CA ARG A 19 9.07 0.46 3.13
C ARG A 19 10.13 1.07 4.05
N SER A 20 11.14 1.72 3.50
CA SER A 20 12.15 2.41 4.32
C SER A 20 11.60 3.65 5.03
N GLY A 21 10.37 4.07 4.72
CA GLY A 21 9.74 5.22 5.34
C GLY A 21 10.35 6.55 4.92
N VAL A 22 11.06 6.60 3.78
CA VAL A 22 11.79 7.80 3.33
C VAL A 22 10.90 9.02 3.18
N TRP A 23 9.60 8.80 2.96
CA TRP A 23 8.61 9.86 2.76
C TRP A 23 7.77 10.19 4.00
N ASN A 24 8.02 9.55 5.15
CA ASN A 24 7.23 9.77 6.36
C ASN A 24 7.33 11.21 6.91
N GLU A 25 8.41 11.91 6.57
CA GLU A 25 8.66 13.30 6.96
C GLU A 25 8.49 14.27 5.78
N SER A 26 8.01 13.78 4.64
CA SER A 26 7.76 14.64 3.49
C SER A 26 6.64 15.64 3.80
N LYS A 27 6.91 16.92 3.54
CA LYS A 27 5.96 18.01 3.73
C LYS A 27 4.72 17.85 2.83
N GLU A 28 4.93 17.31 1.64
CA GLU A 28 3.87 17.03 0.67
C GLU A 28 3.77 15.52 0.43
N ASN A 29 2.55 15.06 0.13
CA ASN A 29 2.33 13.65 -0.16
C ASN A 29 2.92 13.30 -1.54
N PRO A 30 3.94 12.42 -1.61
CA PRO A 30 4.65 12.13 -2.87
C PRO A 30 3.77 11.39 -3.89
N PHE A 31 2.65 10.80 -3.46
CA PHE A 31 1.75 10.04 -4.32
C PHE A 31 0.60 10.90 -4.87
N SER A 32 0.44 12.14 -4.40
CA SER A 32 -0.66 13.04 -4.79
C SER A 32 -0.63 13.46 -6.26
N SER A 33 0.55 13.49 -6.87
CA SER A 33 0.75 13.81 -8.29
C SER A 33 0.71 12.59 -9.21
N LEU A 34 0.68 11.38 -8.65
CA LEU A 34 0.70 10.17 -9.46
C LEU A 34 -0.69 9.85 -10.04
N PRO A 35 -0.75 9.23 -11.23
CA PRO A 35 -1.97 8.63 -11.74
C PRO A 35 -2.55 7.61 -10.76
N SER A 36 -3.88 7.60 -10.63
CA SER A 36 -4.60 6.67 -9.76
C SER A 36 -4.27 5.21 -10.02
N THR A 37 -4.08 4.82 -11.28
CA THR A 37 -3.70 3.45 -11.66
C THR A 37 -2.36 3.02 -11.07
N ILE A 38 -1.42 3.95 -10.89
CA ILE A 38 -0.13 3.68 -10.26
C ILE A 38 -0.31 3.53 -8.75
N VAL A 39 -1.11 4.38 -8.12
CA VAL A 39 -1.39 4.31 -6.68
C VAL A 39 -2.15 3.03 -6.33
N ASP A 40 -3.16 2.66 -7.12
CA ASP A 40 -3.88 1.38 -7.00
C ASP A 40 -2.90 0.19 -7.11
N HIS A 41 -1.97 0.23 -8.07
CA HIS A 41 -0.96 -0.81 -8.24
C HIS A 41 0.00 -0.90 -7.06
N LEU A 42 0.44 0.25 -6.52
CA LEU A 42 1.31 0.31 -5.34
C LEU A 42 0.61 -0.26 -4.10
N VAL A 43 -0.66 0.05 -3.88
CA VAL A 43 -1.46 -0.51 -2.78
C VAL A 43 -1.58 -2.03 -2.94
N LYS A 44 -1.94 -2.52 -4.13
CA LYS A 44 -2.06 -3.95 -4.40
C LYS A 44 -0.76 -4.70 -4.11
N LEU A 45 0.37 -4.19 -4.59
CA LEU A 45 1.67 -4.81 -4.33
C LEU A 45 2.06 -4.74 -2.87
N THR A 46 1.78 -3.63 -2.19
CA THR A 46 2.03 -3.47 -0.76
C THR A 46 1.25 -4.48 0.07
N LEU A 47 -0.03 -4.69 -0.23
CA LEU A 47 -0.88 -5.66 0.46
C LEU A 47 -0.48 -7.12 0.17
N SER A 48 0.19 -7.37 -0.96
CA SER A 48 0.72 -8.71 -1.29
C SER A 48 2.04 -9.05 -0.57
N LEU A 49 2.66 -8.09 0.12
CA LEU A 49 3.91 -8.33 0.86
C LEU A 49 3.67 -9.24 2.07
N LYS A 50 4.70 -9.98 2.46
CA LYS A 50 4.67 -10.74 3.73
C LYS A 50 4.61 -9.77 4.90
N PHE A 51 4.05 -10.19 6.03
CA PHE A 51 3.90 -9.34 7.23
C PHE A 51 5.19 -8.62 7.67
N ARG A 52 6.34 -9.28 7.58
CA ARG A 52 7.65 -8.69 7.92
C ARG A 52 8.11 -7.59 6.96
N ASP A 53 7.54 -7.58 5.76
CA ASP A 53 7.85 -6.66 4.68
C ASP A 53 6.81 -5.55 4.55
N LEU A 54 5.73 -5.57 5.36
CA LEU A 54 4.72 -4.52 5.31
C LEU A 54 5.32 -3.17 5.73
N PRO A 55 5.02 -2.10 4.99
CA PRO A 55 5.40 -0.75 5.38
C PRO A 55 4.66 -0.35 6.66
N ASN A 56 5.25 0.59 7.40
CA ASN A 56 4.63 1.11 8.62
C ASN A 56 3.31 1.84 8.31
N HIS A 57 2.50 2.07 9.34
CA HIS A 57 1.19 2.73 9.20
C HIS A 57 1.28 4.16 8.64
N LYS A 58 2.36 4.91 8.92
CA LYS A 58 2.56 6.26 8.36
C LYS A 58 2.77 6.23 6.85
N SER A 59 3.58 5.28 6.37
CA SER A 59 3.75 5.02 4.95
C SER A 59 2.39 4.68 4.32
N LEU A 60 1.62 3.74 4.88
CA LEU A 60 0.29 3.40 4.37
C LEU A 60 -0.65 4.61 4.30
N TYR A 61 -0.58 5.50 5.29
CA TYR A 61 -1.34 6.75 5.29
C TYR A 61 -1.00 7.66 4.11
N LEU A 62 0.25 7.66 3.61
CA LEU A 62 0.62 8.42 2.41
C LEU A 62 -0.09 7.87 1.16
N LEU A 63 -0.23 6.55 1.01
CA LEU A 63 -0.96 5.99 -0.15
C LEU A 63 -2.47 6.30 -0.04
N LEU A 64 -3.06 6.11 1.14
CA LEU A 64 -4.48 6.37 1.38
C LEU A 64 -4.82 7.87 1.28
N GLY A 65 -4.00 8.71 1.90
CA GLY A 65 -4.12 10.16 1.90
C GLY A 65 -3.63 10.85 0.63
N SER A 66 -3.32 10.10 -0.44
CA SER A 66 -2.98 10.67 -1.74
C SER A 66 -4.19 11.22 -2.50
N HIS A 67 -5.40 10.80 -2.12
CA HIS A 67 -6.66 11.06 -2.82
C HIS A 67 -6.68 10.52 -4.25
N ARG A 68 -5.74 9.61 -4.58
CA ARG A 68 -5.62 8.97 -5.90
C ARG A 68 -6.03 7.51 -5.90
N LEU A 69 -6.28 6.91 -4.74
CA LEU A 69 -6.73 5.53 -4.64
C LEU A 69 -8.18 5.41 -5.12
N ASN A 70 -8.42 4.65 -6.18
CA ASN A 70 -9.78 4.40 -6.68
C ASN A 70 -10.44 3.23 -5.98
N ARG A 71 -9.66 2.19 -5.66
CA ARG A 71 -10.18 0.96 -5.05
C ARG A 71 -9.29 0.51 -3.91
N LEU A 72 -9.89 0.42 -2.73
CA LEU A 72 -9.28 -0.19 -1.55
C LEU A 72 -9.82 -1.61 -1.38
N ASP A 73 -8.94 -2.60 -1.55
CA ASP A 73 -9.25 -4.00 -1.26
C ASP A 73 -8.86 -4.33 0.19
N LEU A 74 -9.86 -4.54 1.05
CA LEU A 74 -9.68 -4.88 2.45
C LEU A 74 -9.81 -6.38 2.72
N SER A 75 -9.90 -7.23 1.69
CA SER A 75 -10.05 -8.68 1.86
C SER A 75 -8.91 -9.33 2.65
N CYS A 76 -7.73 -8.70 2.69
CA CYS A 76 -6.60 -9.13 3.51
C CYS A 76 -6.88 -8.99 5.02
N PHE A 77 -7.79 -8.10 5.42
CA PHE A 77 -8.24 -7.99 6.80
C PHE A 77 -9.28 -9.09 7.04
N ARG A 78 -8.86 -10.17 7.71
CA ARG A 78 -9.80 -11.10 8.32
C ARG A 78 -10.51 -10.36 9.45
N LEU A 79 -11.64 -9.75 9.13
CA LEU A 79 -12.59 -9.29 10.14
C LEU A 79 -13.00 -10.54 10.92
N TYR A 80 -12.41 -10.71 12.10
CA TYR A 80 -12.82 -11.77 13.00
C TYR A 80 -14.31 -11.59 13.25
N LYS A 81 -15.11 -12.59 12.86
CA LYS A 81 -16.52 -12.66 13.23
C LYS A 81 -16.61 -12.41 14.73
N GLU A 82 -17.19 -11.28 15.09
CA GLU A 82 -17.65 -11.03 16.45
C GLU A 82 -18.59 -12.20 16.77
N LYS A 83 -18.13 -13.13 17.60
CA LYS A 83 -19.01 -14.16 18.15
C LYS A 83 -19.99 -13.41 19.03
N ILE A 84 -21.15 -13.05 18.48
CA ILE A 84 -22.32 -12.70 19.26
C ILE A 84 -22.60 -13.94 20.13
N ARG A 85 -22.08 -13.93 21.35
CA ARG A 85 -22.50 -14.87 22.40
C ARG A 85 -23.92 -14.45 22.74
N HIS A 86 -24.90 -15.08 22.11
CA HIS A 86 -26.24 -15.10 22.69
C HIS A 86 -26.16 -15.96 23.97
N PRO A 87 -26.43 -15.39 25.16
CA PRO A 87 -26.65 -16.21 26.33
C PRO A 87 -28.03 -16.86 26.17
N PHE A 88 -28.05 -18.19 26.08
CA PHE A 88 -29.20 -19.00 26.47
C PHE A 88 -28.86 -19.64 27.81
#